data_AF-A0A7S2Q8Z5-F1
#
_entry.id   AF-A0A7S2Q8Z5-F1
#
_cell.length_a   1.000
_cell.length_b   1.000
_cell.length_c   1.000
_cell.angle_alpha   90.00
_cell.angle_beta   90.00
_cell.angle_gamma   90.00
#
_symmetry.space_group_name_H-M   'P 1'
#
loop_
_entity.id
_entity.type
_entity.pdbx_description
1 polymer ?
#
loop_
_entity_poly.entity_id
_entity_poly.type
_entity_poly.pdbx_seq_one_letter_code
_entity_poly.pdbx_strand_id
1 'polypeptide(L)'
;PLPLLAAVAAPAATLWNYNRANFLYDSGQKVTRTYTSISYQMQQFQLYRQDVRDLVALTAEKMNNYHVVACLELGMTATLLGPARLPDDVPEWVLWHQLISLCAAFVFLVTSMWLATRAAVAAGSFNVRLQTQYIRLPLPD
;
A
#
# COMPACT_ATOMS: atom_id res chain seq x y z
N PRO A 1 32.29 -56.38 -44.24
CA PRO A 1 32.30 -55.45 -43.08
C PRO A 1 31.62 -54.08 -43.34
N LEU A 2 31.70 -53.51 -44.54
CA LEU A 2 31.09 -52.21 -44.90
C LEU A 2 29.54 -52.19 -45.01
N PRO A 3 28.82 -53.22 -45.52
CA PRO A 3 27.36 -53.12 -45.67
C PRO A 3 26.61 -53.21 -44.33
N LEU A 4 27.23 -53.83 -43.32
CA LEU A 4 26.68 -53.97 -41.97
C LEU A 4 26.78 -52.66 -41.19
N LEU A 5 27.85 -51.87 -41.41
CA LEU A 5 28.00 -50.53 -40.85
C LEU A 5 27.01 -49.52 -41.46
N ALA A 6 26.75 -49.60 -42.77
CA ALA A 6 25.76 -48.75 -43.43
C ALA A 6 24.32 -49.06 -42.97
N ALA A 7 23.99 -50.33 -42.74
CA ALA A 7 22.69 -50.77 -42.23
C ALA A 7 22.43 -50.33 -40.78
N VAL A 8 23.48 -50.13 -39.97
CA VAL A 8 23.38 -49.62 -38.58
C VAL A 8 23.44 -48.09 -38.52
N ALA A 9 24.12 -47.44 -39.48
CA ALA A 9 24.27 -45.98 -39.51
C ALA A 9 22.94 -45.23 -39.71
N ALA A 10 22.05 -45.74 -40.56
CA ALA A 10 20.73 -45.13 -40.78
C ALA A 10 19.84 -45.12 -39.53
N PRO A 11 19.62 -46.25 -38.81
CA PRO A 11 18.86 -46.25 -37.57
C PRO A 11 19.58 -45.54 -36.41
N ALA A 12 20.92 -45.53 -36.40
CA ALA A 12 21.68 -44.74 -35.43
C ALA A 12 21.48 -43.23 -35.62
N ALA A 13 21.43 -42.76 -36.87
CA ALA A 13 21.19 -41.35 -37.19
C ALA A 13 19.77 -40.89 -36.82
N THR A 14 18.75 -41.75 -37.02
CA THR A 14 17.37 -41.42 -36.62
C THR A 14 17.22 -41.38 -35.10
N LEU A 15 17.80 -42.33 -34.37
CA LEU A 15 17.86 -42.33 -32.90
C LEU A 15 18.59 -41.10 -32.35
N TRP A 16 19.73 -40.75 -32.95
CA TRP A 16 20.48 -39.54 -32.58
C TRP A 16 19.66 -38.27 -32.76
N ASN A 17 19.02 -38.10 -33.92
CA ASN A 17 18.19 -36.93 -34.19
C ASN A 17 16.97 -36.86 -33.27
N TYR A 18 16.37 -38.00 -32.93
CA TYR A 18 15.27 -38.07 -31.97
C TYR A 18 15.71 -37.62 -30.57
N ASN A 19 16.83 -38.16 -30.06
CA ASN A 19 17.37 -37.76 -28.76
C ASN A 19 17.76 -36.28 -28.72
N ARG A 20 18.38 -35.77 -29.79
CA ARG A 20 18.72 -34.35 -29.93
C ARG A 20 17.47 -33.47 -29.91
N ALA A 21 16.42 -33.83 -30.65
CA ALA A 21 15.16 -33.09 -30.68
C ALA A 21 14.48 -33.07 -29.32
N ASN A 22 14.43 -34.22 -28.62
CA ASN A 22 13.91 -34.31 -27.27
C ASN A 22 14.72 -33.49 -26.27
N PHE A 23 16.05 -33.51 -26.37
CA PHE A 23 16.92 -32.70 -25.52
C PHE A 23 16.69 -31.20 -25.72
N LEU A 24 16.54 -30.74 -26.97
CA LEU A 24 16.21 -29.35 -27.27
C LEU A 24 14.82 -28.96 -26.77
N TYR A 25 13.83 -29.84 -26.91
CA TYR A 25 12.48 -29.63 -26.40
C TYR A 25 12.46 -29.49 -24.87
N ASP A 26 13.10 -30.42 -24.15
CA ASP A 26 13.18 -30.38 -22.69
C ASP A 26 13.96 -29.14 -22.19
N SER A 27 15.03 -28.76 -22.89
CA SER A 27 15.77 -27.54 -22.61
C SER A 27 14.90 -26.28 -22.76
N GLY A 28 14.07 -26.23 -23.82
CA GLY A 28 13.11 -25.15 -24.01
C GLY A 28 12.07 -25.08 -22.88
N GLN A 29 11.50 -26.22 -22.49
CA GLN A 29 10.52 -26.31 -21.40
C GLN A 29 11.10 -25.84 -20.05
N LYS A 30 12.37 -26.19 -19.75
CA LYS A 30 13.06 -25.73 -18.53
C LYS A 30 13.16 -24.22 -18.49
N VAL A 31 13.59 -23.61 -19.59
CA VAL A 31 13.71 -22.15 -19.71
C VAL A 31 12.35 -21.47 -19.55
N THR A 32 11.31 -21.96 -20.24
CA THR A 32 9.95 -21.44 -20.11
C THR A 32 9.40 -21.56 -18.68
N ARG A 33 9.65 -22.70 -18.01
CA ARG A 33 9.25 -22.89 -16.61
C ARG A 33 9.95 -21.91 -15.67
N THR A 34 11.24 -21.64 -15.88
CA THR A 34 11.98 -20.66 -15.08
C THR A 34 11.42 -19.24 -15.29
N TYR A 35 11.21 -18.81 -16.54
CA TYR A 35 10.66 -17.49 -16.82
C TYR A 35 9.24 -17.30 -16.29
N THR A 36 8.40 -18.33 -16.41
CA THR A 36 7.04 -18.28 -15.86
C THR A 36 7.07 -18.20 -14.33
N SER A 37 7.92 -18.97 -13.65
CA SER A 37 8.12 -18.88 -12.20
C SER A 37 8.54 -17.47 -11.77
N ILE A 38 9.52 -16.87 -12.44
CA ILE A 38 9.98 -15.51 -12.16
C ILE A 38 8.85 -14.50 -12.42
N SER A 39 8.06 -14.67 -13.48
CA SER A 39 6.94 -13.78 -13.77
C SER A 39 5.86 -13.80 -12.68
N TYR A 40 5.54 -14.97 -12.12
CA TYR A 40 4.56 -15.09 -11.04
C TYR A 40 5.09 -14.46 -9.75
N GLN A 41 6.37 -14.63 -9.45
CA GLN A 41 7.02 -13.94 -8.33
C GLN A 41 6.96 -12.42 -8.51
N MET A 42 7.30 -11.91 -9.70
CA MET A 42 7.22 -10.47 -9.97
C MET A 42 5.80 -9.91 -9.80
N GLN A 43 4.78 -10.62 -10.28
CA GLN A 43 3.37 -10.25 -10.09
C GLN A 43 2.98 -10.23 -8.61
N GLN A 44 3.39 -11.25 -7.84
CA GLN A 44 3.14 -11.31 -6.40
C GLN A 44 3.72 -10.08 -5.68
N PHE A 45 4.95 -9.69 -5.99
CA PHE A 45 5.57 -8.50 -5.39
C PHE A 45 4.90 -7.20 -5.83
N GLN A 46 4.39 -7.12 -7.06
CA GLN A 46 3.58 -5.97 -7.49
C GLN A 46 2.29 -5.85 -6.67
N LEU A 47 1.59 -6.96 -6.43
CA LEU A 47 0.40 -7.00 -5.58
C LEU A 47 0.72 -6.52 -4.15
N TYR A 48 1.80 -7.02 -3.54
CA TYR A 48 2.20 -6.56 -2.21
C TYR A 48 2.51 -5.06 -2.12
N ARG A 49 3.10 -4.48 -3.17
CA ARG A 49 3.33 -3.03 -3.22
C ARG A 49 2.03 -2.26 -3.36
N GLN A 50 1.06 -2.79 -4.09
CA GLN A 50 -0.25 -2.18 -4.24
C GLN A 50 -1.02 -2.20 -2.92
N ASP A 51 -1.06 -3.35 -2.22
CA ASP A 51 -1.71 -3.48 -0.93
C ASP A 51 -1.17 -2.49 0.11
N VAL A 52 0.16 -2.31 0.16
CA VAL A 52 0.78 -1.31 1.06
C VAL A 52 0.33 0.11 0.74
N ARG A 53 0.20 0.45 -0.55
CA ARG A 53 -0.28 1.78 -0.97
C ARG A 53 -1.73 1.98 -0.58
N ASP A 54 -2.57 0.97 -0.77
CA ASP A 54 -3.99 1.04 -0.49
C ASP A 54 -4.26 1.16 1.02
N LEU A 55 -3.52 0.41 1.86
CA LEU A 55 -3.59 0.54 3.32
C LEU A 55 -3.20 1.94 3.82
N VAL A 56 -2.14 2.52 3.25
CA VAL A 56 -1.72 3.88 3.63
C VAL A 56 -2.68 4.92 3.09
N ALA A 57 -3.15 4.79 1.84
CA ALA A 57 -4.10 5.70 1.23
C ALA A 57 -5.39 5.77 2.05
N LEU A 58 -5.93 4.62 2.47
CA LEU A 58 -7.11 4.55 3.34
C LEU A 58 -6.90 5.33 4.64
N THR A 59 -5.73 5.21 5.25
CA THR A 59 -5.41 5.93 6.49
C THR A 59 -5.34 7.44 6.25
N ALA A 60 -4.68 7.87 5.17
CA ALA A 60 -4.56 9.28 4.82
C ALA A 60 -5.94 9.90 4.49
N GLU A 61 -6.77 9.19 3.73
CA GLU A 61 -8.12 9.63 3.38
C GLU A 61 -9.02 9.75 4.63
N LYS A 62 -8.94 8.76 5.54
CA LYS A 62 -9.68 8.82 6.81
C LYS A 62 -9.26 10.00 7.68
N MET A 63 -7.96 10.31 7.76
CA MET A 63 -7.47 11.49 8.48
C MET A 63 -7.95 12.79 7.82
N ASN A 64 -8.03 12.84 6.48
CA ASN A 64 -8.56 13.99 5.77
C ASN A 64 -10.06 14.23 6.09
N ASN A 65 -10.84 13.15 6.20
CA ASN A 65 -12.26 13.27 6.61
C ASN A 65 -12.39 13.82 8.04
N TYR A 66 -11.50 13.42 8.96
CA TYR A 66 -11.48 14.01 10.31
C TYR A 66 -11.10 15.49 10.30
N HIS A 67 -10.22 15.94 9.40
CA HIS A 67 -9.90 17.36 9.23
C HIS A 67 -11.12 18.20 8.83
N VAL A 68 -11.92 17.71 7.89
CA VAL A 68 -13.12 18.42 7.42
C VAL A 68 -14.11 18.61 8.57
N VAL A 69 -14.39 17.54 9.32
CA VAL A 69 -15.31 17.59 10.47
C VAL A 69 -14.77 18.52 11.56
N ALA A 70 -13.50 18.36 11.93
CA ALA A 70 -12.87 19.19 12.95
C ALA A 70 -12.87 20.69 12.56
N CYS A 71 -12.63 21.02 11.29
CA CYS A 71 -12.68 22.40 10.80
C CYS A 71 -14.08 23.01 10.90
N LEU A 72 -15.11 22.25 10.54
CA LEU A 72 -16.52 22.66 10.65
C LEU A 72 -16.91 22.94 12.11
N GLU A 73 -16.59 22.01 13.01
CA GLU A 73 -16.88 22.16 14.44
C GLU A 73 -16.07 23.29 15.08
N LEU A 74 -14.83 23.50 14.65
CA LEU A 74 -14.00 24.64 15.09
C LEU A 74 -14.63 25.97 14.64
N GLY A 75 -15.17 26.03 13.42
CA GLY A 75 -15.94 27.19 12.96
C GLY A 75 -17.17 27.47 13.83
N MET A 76 -17.94 26.43 14.19
CA MET A 76 -19.10 26.58 15.08
C MET A 76 -18.74 26.99 16.50
N THR A 77 -17.67 26.43 17.07
CA THR A 77 -17.21 26.82 18.41
C THR A 77 -16.65 28.24 18.42
N ALA A 78 -15.99 28.68 17.35
CA ALA A 78 -15.53 30.06 17.19
C ALA A 78 -16.68 31.07 17.09
N THR A 79 -17.77 30.74 16.37
CA THR A 79 -18.96 31.62 16.31
C THR A 79 -19.73 31.65 17.63
N LEU A 80 -19.74 30.54 18.38
CA LEU A 80 -20.32 30.50 19.72
C LEU A 80 -19.50 31.28 20.77
N LEU A 81 -18.19 31.42 20.58
CA LEU A 81 -17.32 32.20 21.47
C LEU A 81 -17.39 33.71 21.20
N GLY A 82 -17.57 34.11 19.94
CA GLY A 82 -17.54 35.52 19.53
C GLY A 82 -18.90 36.23 19.60
N PRO A 83 -19.71 36.19 18.52
CA PRO A 83 -20.96 36.95 18.44
C PRO A 83 -22.17 36.35 19.18
N ALA A 84 -22.13 35.07 19.56
CA ALA A 84 -23.27 34.44 20.24
C ALA A 84 -23.36 34.90 21.70
N ARG A 85 -24.29 35.80 22.00
CA ARG A 85 -24.55 36.27 23.37
C ARG A 85 -25.70 35.48 23.98
N LEU A 86 -25.51 35.03 25.21
CA LEU A 86 -26.61 34.54 26.03
C LEU A 86 -27.52 35.73 26.42
N PRO A 87 -28.82 35.48 26.72
CA PRO A 87 -29.71 36.50 27.25
C PRO A 87 -29.14 37.15 28.51
N ASP A 88 -29.42 38.43 28.73
CA ASP A 88 -28.85 39.20 29.85
C ASP A 88 -29.36 38.74 31.24
N ASP A 89 -30.41 37.91 31.27
CA ASP A 89 -31.04 37.38 32.50
C ASP A 89 -30.38 36.12 33.07
N VAL A 90 -29.26 35.67 32.48
CA VAL A 90 -28.61 34.41 32.86
C VAL A 90 -27.70 34.58 34.08
N PRO A 91 -27.76 33.68 35.09
CA PRO A 91 -26.86 33.72 36.24
C PRO A 91 -25.38 33.65 35.84
N GLU A 92 -24.53 34.43 36.51
CA GLU A 92 -23.11 34.58 36.17
C GLU A 92 -22.33 33.25 36.13
N TRP A 93 -22.63 32.32 37.04
CA TRP A 93 -21.97 31.01 37.07
C TRP A 93 -22.20 30.17 35.80
N VAL A 94 -23.34 30.36 35.12
CA VAL A 94 -23.66 29.67 33.85
C VAL A 94 -22.80 30.24 32.73
N LEU A 95 -22.56 31.56 32.72
CA LEU A 95 -21.69 32.20 31.74
C LEU A 95 -20.25 31.67 31.84
N TRP A 96 -19.72 31.58 33.06
CA TRP A 96 -18.39 31.01 33.32
C TRP A 96 -18.30 29.54 32.90
N HIS A 97 -19.32 28.74 33.20
CA HIS A 97 -19.36 27.34 32.80
C HIS A 97 -19.39 27.17 31.27
N GLN A 98 -20.21 27.95 30.58
CA GLN A 98 -20.30 27.95 29.12
C GLN A 98 -18.96 28.36 28.48
N LEU A 99 -18.30 29.40 29.01
CA LEU A 99 -17.01 29.87 28.51
C LEU A 99 -15.92 28.79 28.65
N ILE A 100 -15.84 28.15 29.82
CA ILE A 100 -14.87 27.08 30.07
C ILE A 100 -15.14 25.88 29.16
N SER A 101 -16.41 25.49 28.98
CA SER A 101 -16.81 24.40 28.10
C SER A 101 -16.46 24.68 26.63
N LEU A 102 -16.70 25.91 26.15
CA LEU A 102 -16.35 26.32 24.78
C LEU A 102 -14.83 26.36 24.58
N CYS A 103 -14.07 26.91 25.52
CA CYS A 103 -12.61 26.93 25.47
C CYS A 103 -12.03 25.50 25.49
N ALA A 104 -12.57 24.62 26.33
CA ALA A 104 -12.15 23.22 26.38
C ALA A 104 -12.45 22.49 25.07
N ALA A 105 -13.65 22.68 24.50
CA ALA A 105 -14.01 22.12 23.20
C ALA A 105 -13.08 22.63 22.08
N PHE A 106 -12.77 23.93 22.07
CA PHE A 106 -11.86 24.53 21.09
C PHE A 106 -10.45 23.90 21.14
N VAL A 107 -9.85 23.79 22.33
CA VAL A 107 -8.54 23.17 22.51
C VAL A 107 -8.57 21.68 22.12
N PHE A 108 -9.65 20.97 22.44
CA PHE A 108 -9.82 19.57 22.05
C PHE A 108 -9.88 19.41 20.51
N LEU A 109 -10.62 20.27 19.82
CA LEU A 109 -10.72 20.22 18.35
C LEU A 109 -9.38 20.55 17.67
N VAL A 110 -8.66 21.55 18.18
CA VAL A 110 -7.31 21.89 17.68
C VAL A 110 -6.32 20.74 17.89
N THR A 111 -6.34 20.09 19.06
CA THR A 111 -5.46 18.95 19.32
C THR A 111 -5.83 17.71 18.50
N SER A 112 -7.13 17.47 18.26
CA SER A 112 -7.60 16.44 17.33
C SER A 112 -7.09 16.68 15.90
N MET A 113 -7.22 17.92 15.41
CA MET A 113 -6.69 18.33 14.10
C MET A 113 -5.18 18.12 14.01
N TRP A 114 -4.44 18.52 15.05
CA TRP A 114 -2.99 18.30 15.13
C TRP A 114 -2.62 16.81 15.04
N LEU A 115 -3.29 15.96 15.82
CA LEU A 115 -3.06 14.51 15.79
C LEU A 115 -3.36 13.91 14.41
N ALA A 116 -4.45 14.35 13.76
CA ALA A 116 -4.80 13.91 12.41
C ALA A 116 -3.71 14.30 11.38
N THR A 117 -3.12 15.51 11.46
CA THR A 117 -1.98 15.87 10.59
C THR A 117 -0.77 14.96 10.82
N ARG A 118 -0.43 14.68 12.08
CA ARG A 118 0.73 13.86 12.43
C ARG A 118 0.54 12.41 11.98
N ALA A 119 -0.67 11.88 12.10
CA ALA A 119 -1.01 10.55 11.63
C ALA A 119 -0.86 10.43 10.10
N ALA A 120 -1.36 11.41 9.33
CA ALA A 120 -1.24 11.41 7.87
C ALA A 120 0.23 11.44 7.39
N VAL A 121 1.05 12.31 7.99
CA VAL A 121 2.49 12.41 7.68
C VAL A 121 3.23 11.12 8.05
N ALA A 122 2.92 10.54 9.21
CA ALA A 122 3.51 9.27 9.63
C ALA A 122 3.17 8.15 8.64
N ALA A 123 1.90 8.03 8.24
CA ALA A 123 1.45 7.03 7.25
C ALA A 123 2.22 7.16 5.92
N GLY A 124 2.39 8.40 5.43
CA GLY A 124 3.19 8.67 4.23
C GLY A 124 4.65 8.22 4.37
N SER A 125 5.27 8.47 5.51
CA SER A 125 6.65 8.02 5.78
C SER A 125 6.78 6.48 5.81
N PHE A 126 5.78 5.79 6.35
CA PHE A 126 5.74 4.32 6.39
C PHE A 126 5.56 3.71 5.00
N ASN A 127 4.76 4.31 4.13
CA ASN A 127 4.59 3.85 2.75
C ASN A 127 5.93 3.75 2.02
N VAL A 128 6.72 4.83 2.07
CA VAL A 128 8.03 4.90 1.42
C VAL A 128 8.98 3.90 2.06
N ARG A 129 9.00 3.79 3.39
CA ARG A 129 9.88 2.88 4.11
C ARG A 129 9.57 1.41 3.80
N LEU A 130 8.31 1.01 3.78
CA LEU A 130 7.87 -0.35 3.44
C LEU A 130 8.26 -0.73 2.00
N GLN A 131 8.03 0.18 1.06
CA GLN A 131 8.33 -0.03 -0.35
C GLN A 131 9.82 -0.09 -0.68
N THR A 132 10.68 0.54 0.11
CA THR A 132 12.13 0.64 -0.16
C THR A 132 12.94 -0.39 0.65
N GLN A 133 12.57 -0.63 1.91
CA GLN A 133 13.37 -1.46 2.81
C GLN A 133 12.89 -2.91 2.87
N TYR A 134 11.58 -3.15 2.85
CA TYR A 134 10.98 -4.46 3.15
C TYR A 134 10.53 -5.22 1.91
N ILE A 135 9.90 -4.54 0.95
CA ILE A 135 9.39 -5.18 -0.29
C ILE A 135 10.40 -4.98 -1.42
N ARG A 136 11.52 -5.71 -1.35
CA ARG A 136 12.55 -5.75 -2.40
C ARG A 136 12.14 -6.72 -3.50
N LEU A 137 12.61 -6.48 -4.73
CA LEU A 137 12.33 -7.39 -5.86
C LEU A 137 13.02 -8.75 -5.62
N PRO A 138 12.37 -9.86 -6.00
CA PRO A 138 12.98 -11.18 -5.96
C PRO A 138 13.94 -11.28 -7.15
N LEU A 139 15.19 -10.86 -6.94
CA LEU A 139 16.26 -11.17 -7.86
C LEU A 139 16.76 -12.58 -7.53
N PRO A 140 16.82 -13.51 -8.50
CA PRO A 140 17.52 -14.76 -8.30
C PRO A 140 19.01 -14.46 -8.09
N ASP A 141 19.60 -15.07 -7.06
CA ASP A 141 21.06 -15.09 -6.85
C ASP A 141 21.78 -15.85 -7.98
#